data_AF-A0A1C3NX37-F1
#
_entry.id   AF-A0A1C3NX37-F1
#
_cell.length_a   1.000
_cell.length_b   1.000
_cell.length_c   1.000
_cell.angle_alpha   90.00
_cell.angle_beta   90.00
_cell.angle_gamma   90.00
#
_symmetry.space_group_name_H-M   'P 1'
#
loop_
_entity.id
_entity.type
_entity.pdbx_description
1 polymer ?
#
loop_
_entity_poly.entity_id
_entity_poly.type
_entity_poly.pdbx_seq_one_letter_code
_entity_poly.pdbx_strand_id
1 'polypeptide(L)'
;MTSDADDADRLSDDAQPPSSGESLFPAGAGEWVVTLTPSMRPAELIRMLRTLPETAEFVESFGDVDLLLIFCLALPQRAAPPG
;
A
#
# COMPACT_ATOMS: atom_id res chain seq x y z
N MET A 1 -2.19 -17.83 59.08
CA MET A 1 -3.04 -18.45 58.04
C MET A 1 -2.49 -18.01 56.71
N THR A 2 -2.11 -18.99 55.89
CA THR A 2 -1.41 -18.88 54.61
C THR A 2 -2.40 -18.97 53.45
N SER A 3 -1.86 -18.77 52.24
CA SER A 3 -2.48 -18.98 50.91
C SER A 3 -3.30 -17.77 50.43
N ASP A 4 -3.11 -17.26 49.20
CA ASP A 4 -2.87 -18.01 47.98
C ASP A 4 -2.08 -17.19 46.94
N ALA A 5 -1.31 -17.91 46.12
CA ALA A 5 -0.57 -17.41 44.97
C ALA A 5 -1.34 -17.78 43.70
N ASP A 6 -1.53 -16.81 42.80
CA ASP A 6 -1.90 -17.01 41.39
C ASP A 6 -1.35 -15.74 40.69
N ASP A 7 -0.13 -15.75 40.16
CA ASP A 7 0.32 -16.35 38.90
C ASP A 7 -0.48 -15.90 37.67
N ALA A 8 0.27 -15.46 36.66
CA ALA A 8 -0.13 -15.30 35.27
C ALA A 8 -1.33 -14.39 34.94
N ASP A 9 -1.04 -13.12 34.65
CA ASP A 9 -1.46 -12.59 33.34
C ASP A 9 -0.54 -11.45 32.88
N ARG A 10 0.71 -11.86 32.56
CA ARG A 10 1.46 -11.22 31.48
C ARG A 10 0.89 -11.73 30.15
N LEU A 11 -0.20 -11.12 29.69
CA LEU A 11 -0.43 -10.94 28.26
C LEU A 11 -0.21 -9.45 28.03
N SER A 12 0.97 -9.01 27.58
CA SER A 12 1.27 -9.00 26.14
C SER A 12 -0.02 -8.76 25.35
N ASP A 13 -0.59 -7.56 25.51
CA ASP A 13 -1.46 -7.02 24.47
C ASP A 13 -0.54 -6.73 23.30
N ASP A 14 -0.46 -7.77 22.48
CA ASP A 14 0.26 -7.89 21.23
C ASP A 14 0.22 -6.55 20.49
N ALA A 15 1.42 -6.08 20.16
CA ALA A 15 1.72 -5.18 19.08
C ALA A 15 0.49 -4.88 18.21
N GLN A 16 -0.24 -3.81 18.53
CA GLN A 16 -1.09 -3.20 17.52
C GLN A 16 -0.10 -2.76 16.43
N PRO A 17 -0.04 -3.44 15.27
CA PRO A 17 0.69 -2.84 14.17
C PRO A 17 -0.01 -1.49 13.96
N PRO A 18 0.74 -0.39 13.74
CA PRO A 18 0.09 0.76 13.13
C PRO A 18 -0.67 0.20 11.93
N SER A 19 -1.96 0.52 11.84
CA SER A 19 -2.80 0.18 10.70
C SER A 19 -2.21 0.94 9.51
N SER A 20 -1.14 0.38 8.96
CA SER A 20 -0.39 0.88 7.83
C SER A 20 -1.20 0.51 6.62
N GLY A 21 -2.29 1.26 6.39
CA GLY A 21 -3.03 1.31 5.12
C GLY A 21 -2.20 1.96 4.00
N GLU A 22 -0.87 1.86 4.08
CA GLU A 22 0.09 2.35 3.10
C GLU A 22 0.85 1.13 2.59
N SER A 23 0.13 0.30 1.84
CA SER A 23 0.73 -0.83 1.17
C SER A 23 0.98 -0.46 -0.29
N LEU A 24 2.19 0.00 -0.55
CA LEU A 24 2.75 0.05 -1.90
C LEU A 24 3.35 -1.32 -2.19
N PHE A 25 2.54 -2.27 -2.66
CA PHE A 25 3.05 -3.58 -3.05
C PHE A 25 3.53 -3.52 -4.51
N PRO A 26 4.74 -4.03 -4.81
CA PRO A 26 5.04 -4.42 -6.18
C PRO A 26 4.18 -5.64 -6.50
N ALA A 27 3.10 -5.45 -7.27
CA ALA A 27 2.15 -6.51 -7.63
C ALA A 27 2.70 -7.47 -8.70
N GLY A 28 3.83 -7.13 -9.32
CA GLY A 28 4.55 -7.91 -10.31
C GLY A 28 5.83 -7.17 -10.73
N ALA A 29 6.65 -7.77 -11.59
CA ALA A 29 7.87 -7.13 -12.11
C ALA A 29 7.52 -5.87 -12.93
N GLY A 30 7.49 -4.71 -12.28
CA GLY A 30 7.20 -3.41 -12.90
C GLY A 30 5.79 -2.86 -12.69
N GLU A 31 5.05 -3.37 -11.70
CA GLU A 31 3.71 -2.89 -11.33
C GLU A 31 3.70 -2.39 -9.88
N TRP A 32 3.00 -1.28 -9.62
CA TRP A 32 2.76 -0.71 -8.29
C TRP A 32 1.27 -0.50 -8.08
N VAL A 33 0.82 -0.83 -6.86
CA VAL A 33 -0.56 -0.60 -6.45
C VAL A 33 -0.59 0.42 -5.32
N VAL A 34 -1.40 1.45 -5.48
CA VAL A 34 -1.69 2.46 -4.46
C VAL A 34 -3.13 2.28 -4.01
N THR A 35 -3.36 2.06 -2.72
CA THR A 35 -4.71 1.96 -2.16
C THR A 35 -5.10 3.30 -1.54
N LEU A 36 -6.26 3.84 -1.93
CA LEU A 36 -6.86 5.02 -1.36
C LEU A 36 -8.08 4.61 -0.55
N THR A 37 -8.06 4.96 0.73
CA THR A 37 -9.24 4.86 1.59
C THR A 37 -9.98 6.20 1.61
N PRO A 38 -11.30 6.23 1.90
CA PRO A 38 -12.05 7.48 2.00
C PRO A 38 -11.54 8.46 3.06
N SER A 39 -10.80 7.97 4.06
CA SER A 39 -10.22 8.77 5.14
C SER A 39 -8.82 9.33 4.82
N MET A 40 -8.21 8.91 3.71
CA MET A 40 -6.84 9.30 3.35
C MET A 40 -6.75 10.80 3.06
N ARG A 41 -5.73 11.45 3.62
CA ARG A 41 -5.51 12.88 3.36
C ARG A 41 -4.84 13.08 2.00
N PRO A 42 -5.16 14.16 1.27
CA PRO A 42 -4.50 14.45 -0.01
C PRO A 42 -2.96 14.51 0.07
N ALA A 43 -2.42 14.98 1.20
CA ALA A 43 -0.98 15.03 1.42
C ALA A 43 -0.33 13.64 1.56
N GLU A 44 -1.05 12.65 2.11
CA GLU A 44 -0.60 11.26 2.21
C GLU A 44 -0.55 10.62 0.83
N LEU A 45 -1.62 10.79 0.04
CA LEU A 45 -1.67 10.37 -1.36
C LEU A 45 -0.49 10.94 -2.16
N ILE A 46 -0.24 12.26 -2.09
CA ILE A 46 0.87 12.89 -2.80
C ILE A 46 2.22 12.29 -2.37
N ARG A 47 2.41 11.99 -1.08
CA ARG A 47 3.64 11.33 -0.60
C ARG A 47 3.78 9.94 -1.17
N MET A 48 2.71 9.15 -1.21
CA MET A 48 2.72 7.82 -1.82
C MET A 48 3.04 7.90 -3.32
N LEU A 49 2.37 8.78 -4.07
CA LEU A 49 2.62 8.94 -5.50
C LEU A 49 4.06 9.37 -5.82
N ARG A 50 4.71 10.13 -4.92
CA ARG A 50 6.13 10.50 -5.06
C ARG A 50 7.11 9.34 -4.88
N THR A 51 6.67 8.21 -4.34
CA THR A 51 7.50 7.00 -4.23
C THR A 51 7.50 6.16 -5.51
N LEU A 52 6.61 6.47 -6.46
CA LEU A 52 6.57 5.80 -7.76
C LEU A 52 7.78 6.24 -8.61
N PRO A 53 8.33 5.33 -9.44
CA PRO A 53 9.30 5.71 -10.45
C PRO A 53 8.75 6.78 -11.40
N GLU A 54 9.60 7.68 -11.87
CA GLU A 54 9.19 8.71 -12.85
C GLU A 54 8.64 8.14 -14.15
N THR A 55 9.03 6.90 -14.48
CA THR A 55 8.56 6.15 -15.65
C THR A 55 7.31 5.32 -15.40
N ALA A 56 6.75 5.34 -14.19
CA ALA A 56 5.50 4.66 -13.88
C ALA A 56 4.32 5.48 -14.39
N GLU A 57 3.44 4.84 -15.15
CA GLU A 57 2.22 5.43 -15.71
C GLU A 57 1.00 4.80 -15.06
N PHE A 58 -0.04 5.60 -14.84
CA PHE A 58 -1.33 5.10 -14.37
C PHE A 58 -1.98 4.24 -15.47
N VAL A 59 -2.46 3.06 -15.09
CA VAL A 59 -3.06 2.09 -16.02
C VAL A 59 -4.56 1.97 -15.79
N GLU A 60 -4.95 1.66 -14.56
CA GLU A 60 -6.33 1.31 -14.24
C GLU A 60 -6.65 1.55 -12.76
N SER A 61 -7.94 1.68 -12.45
CA SER A 61 -8.43 1.73 -11.07
C SER A 61 -9.63 0.82 -10.84
N PHE A 62 -9.70 0.27 -9.64
CA PHE A 62 -10.78 -0.60 -9.18
C PHE A 62 -11.20 -0.21 -7.78
N GLY A 63 -12.49 -0.34 -7.47
CA GLY A 63 -12.96 -0.16 -6.10
C GLY A 63 -14.27 0.62 -6.01
N ASP A 64 -15.01 0.32 -4.96
CA ASP A 64 -16.25 1.00 -4.58
C ASP A 64 -15.98 1.90 -3.37
N VAL A 65 -15.57 1.30 -2.25
CA VAL A 65 -15.24 2.03 -1.01
C VAL A 65 -13.76 2.41 -0.95
N ASP A 66 -12.88 1.41 -1.07
CA ASP A 66 -11.44 1.63 -1.20
C ASP A 66 -11.05 1.54 -2.67
N LEU A 67 -10.30 2.52 -3.14
CA LEU A 67 -9.89 2.62 -4.54
C LEU A 67 -8.45 2.15 -4.69
N LEU A 68 -8.23 1.12 -5.49
CA LEU A 68 -6.92 0.67 -5.92
C LEU A 68 -6.57 1.38 -7.22
N LEU A 69 -5.40 2.02 -7.26
CA LEU A 69 -4.78 2.57 -8.46
C LEU A 69 -3.61 1.68 -8.86
N ILE A 70 -3.58 1.28 -10.12
CA ILE A 70 -2.49 0.47 -10.69
C ILE A 70 -1.60 1.36 -11.55
N PHE A 71 -0.30 1.25 -11.32
CA PHE A 71 0.73 1.91 -12.10
C PHE A 71 1.70 0.87 -12.66
N CYS A 72 2.10 1.01 -13.91
CA CYS A 72 3.09 0.14 -14.54
C CYS A 72 4.23 0.97 -15.11
N LEU A 73 5.44 0.40 -15.22
CA LEU A 73 6.50 1.04 -16.00
C LEU A 73 6.03 1.20 -17.43
N ALA A 74 6.17 2.41 -17.98
CA ALA A 74 6.03 2.66 -19.40
C ALA A 74 6.95 1.70 -20.15
N LEU A 75 6.37 0.70 -20.82
CA LEU A 75 7.12 -0.10 -21.77
C LEU A 75 7.57 0.87 -22.87
N PRO A 76 8.84 0.86 -23.28
CA PRO A 76 9.27 1.66 -24.41
C PRO A 76 8.36 1.29 -25.57
N GLN A 77 7.52 2.24 -26.02
CA GLN A 77 6.69 2.02 -27.18
C GLN A 77 7.63 1.56 -28.28
N ARG A 78 7.45 0.30 -28.73
CA ARG A 78 8.20 -0.23 -29.86
C ARG A 78 8.00 0.77 -30.98
N ALA A 79 9.05 1.54 -31.28
CA ALA A 79 9.01 2.60 -32.28
C ALA A 79 8.34 2.02 -33.52
N ALA A 80 7.19 2.59 -33.90
CA ALA A 80 6.52 2.20 -35.13
C ALA A 80 7.57 2.33 -36.25
N PRO A 81 7.77 1.28 -37.09
CA PRO A 81 8.75 1.37 -38.15
C PRO A 81 8.39 2.57 -39.04
N PRO A 82 9.38 3.39 -39.45
CA PRO A 82 9.11 4.43 -40.44
C PRO A 82 8.58 3.75 -41.71
N GLY A 83 7.42 4.20 -42.17
CA GLY A 83 6.84 3.80 -43.45
C GLY A 83 7.57 4.41 -44.64
#